data_AF-A0A2D3WAY3-F1
#
_entry.id   AF-A0A2D3WAY3-F1
#
_cell.length_a   1.000
_cell.length_b   1.000
_cell.length_c   1.000
_cell.angle_alpha   90.00
_cell.angle_beta   90.00
_cell.angle_gamma   90.00
#
_symmetry.space_group_name_H-M   'P 1'
#
loop_
_entity.id
_entity.type
_entity.pdbx_description
1 polymer ?
#
loop_
_entity_poly.entity_id
_entity_poly.type
_entity_poly.pdbx_seq_one_letter_code
_entity_poly.pdbx_strand_id
1 'polypeptide(L)'
;VKERYREQLEEIERRFSHAIEHLISFLAVVDVSLSGAKCAKQYRYVRPTIVSSPKAFIETVGLRHPLIESREENGIFVPNDLFLGSVDQHTYEEHPTIEGSEDVKGVLLYGINSSGKSSLMKSIGLSVVMAQGGFFVPCAMMRFAPVDKLLTRIVSKDNLYKGLSTFAVEMLELRNIFNRATENTLILGDEISHGTETESALAIVASAILKLREIGSMFIFATHLHQLSSLAEIQKAKEIVLLHLGVYYDEASDKLVYDRKLKSGSGSTLYGLEFAKSLHMDETFLKKAYEIRGRITDKTHEASMLKREKKSRYNNKLFLTKCALCDEAVDEVHHIVPQSNADDGGSIGHYGMNHRYNLIPLCSKHHRMVHEGKIAIHGFVMSEDGLRLSYSENATTNS
;
A
#
# COMPACT_ATOMS: atom_id res chain seq x y z
N VAL A 1 14.55 -57.12 47.49
CA VAL A 1 14.79 -55.65 47.59
C VAL A 1 14.27 -54.92 46.36
N LYS A 2 14.74 -55.23 45.14
CA LYS A 2 14.29 -54.58 43.89
C LYS A 2 12.79 -54.70 43.62
N GLU A 3 12.18 -55.85 43.88
CA GLU A 3 10.74 -56.08 43.71
C GLU A 3 9.92 -55.23 44.70
N ARG A 4 10.25 -55.33 45.99
CA ARG A 4 9.63 -54.50 47.05
C ARG A 4 9.73 -52.99 46.80
N TYR A 5 10.83 -52.52 46.20
CA TYR A 5 10.97 -51.12 45.79
C TYR A 5 10.00 -50.75 44.66
N ARG A 6 9.81 -51.62 43.66
CA ARG A 6 8.86 -51.40 42.57
C ARG A 6 7.42 -51.42 43.07
N GLU A 7 7.07 -52.35 43.95
CA GLU A 7 5.73 -52.41 44.57
C GLU A 7 5.40 -51.13 45.32
N GLN A 8 6.37 -50.56 46.05
CA GLN A 8 6.20 -49.28 46.74
C GLN A 8 6.01 -48.11 45.77
N LEU A 9 6.74 -48.09 44.65
CA LEU A 9 6.53 -47.06 43.61
C LEU A 9 5.14 -47.18 42.98
N GLU A 10 4.70 -48.39 42.66
CA GLU A 10 3.35 -48.63 42.12
C GLU A 10 2.25 -48.24 43.11
N GLU A 11 2.45 -48.44 44.42
CA GLU A 11 1.52 -48.01 45.45
C GLU A 11 1.45 -46.47 45.53
N ILE A 12 2.59 -45.79 45.49
CA ILE A 12 2.66 -44.32 45.47
C ILE A 12 1.98 -43.78 44.20
N GLU A 13 2.30 -44.34 43.03
CA GLU A 13 1.71 -43.94 41.76
C GLU A 13 0.19 -44.12 41.78
N ARG A 14 -0.30 -45.31 42.16
CA ARG A 14 -1.75 -45.59 42.21
C ARG A 14 -2.50 -44.65 43.17
N ARG A 15 -1.86 -44.27 44.28
CA ARG A 15 -2.50 -43.46 45.33
C ARG A 15 -2.42 -41.97 45.07
N PHE A 16 -1.36 -41.49 44.41
CA PHE A 16 -1.07 -40.07 44.31
C PHE A 16 -0.92 -39.53 42.88
N SER A 17 -0.99 -40.37 41.83
CA SER A 17 -0.82 -39.93 40.43
C SER A 17 -1.69 -38.71 40.09
N HIS A 18 -3.00 -38.78 40.34
CA HIS A 18 -3.92 -37.68 40.08
C HIS A 18 -3.60 -36.41 40.89
N ALA A 19 -3.21 -36.55 42.15
CA ALA A 19 -2.83 -35.41 42.98
C ALA A 19 -1.54 -34.75 42.49
N ILE A 20 -0.56 -35.55 42.06
CA ILE A 20 0.70 -35.08 41.48
C ILE A 20 0.45 -34.40 40.14
N GLU A 21 -0.38 -34.96 39.26
CA GLU A 21 -0.77 -34.36 37.98
C GLU A 21 -1.45 -33.00 38.20
N HIS A 22 -2.40 -32.91 39.13
CA HIS A 22 -3.05 -31.65 39.47
C HIS A 22 -2.06 -30.61 40.01
N LEU A 23 -1.12 -31.04 40.87
CA LEU A 23 -0.08 -30.17 41.41
C LEU A 23 0.85 -29.66 40.30
N ILE A 24 1.26 -30.52 39.36
CA ILE A 24 2.09 -30.15 38.22
C ILE A 24 1.35 -29.13 37.35
N SER A 25 0.08 -29.37 37.01
CA SER A 25 -0.71 -28.42 36.22
C SER A 25 -0.88 -27.07 36.94
N PHE A 26 -1.14 -27.08 38.25
CA PHE A 26 -1.24 -25.87 39.04
C PHE A 26 0.08 -25.09 39.08
N LEU A 27 1.20 -25.77 39.35
CA LEU A 27 2.52 -25.14 39.36
C LEU A 27 2.90 -24.58 38.00
N ALA A 28 2.56 -25.27 36.90
CA ALA A 28 2.78 -24.78 35.55
C ALA A 28 2.01 -23.47 35.28
N VAL A 29 0.75 -23.37 35.72
CA VAL A 29 -0.03 -22.13 35.60
C VAL A 29 0.60 -21.00 36.40
N VAL A 30 1.06 -21.27 37.64
CA VAL A 30 1.74 -20.28 38.48
C VAL A 30 3.05 -19.81 37.84
N ASP A 31 3.86 -20.73 37.31
CA ASP A 31 5.15 -20.42 36.69
C ASP A 31 4.98 -19.54 35.45
N VAL A 32 4.09 -19.91 34.53
CA VAL A 32 3.78 -19.12 33.32
C VAL A 32 3.23 -17.75 33.70
N SER A 33 2.30 -17.68 34.67
CA SER A 33 1.71 -16.41 35.12
C SER A 33 2.75 -15.49 35.73
N LEU A 34 3.64 -16.01 36.57
CA LEU A 34 4.70 -15.24 37.21
C LEU A 34 5.75 -14.79 36.20
N SER A 35 6.12 -15.65 35.26
CA SER A 35 7.03 -15.32 34.16
C SER A 35 6.45 -14.20 33.28
N GLY A 36 5.18 -14.30 32.91
CA GLY A 36 4.45 -13.26 32.18
C GLY A 36 4.41 -11.93 32.93
N ALA A 37 4.12 -11.95 34.24
CA ALA A 37 4.10 -10.74 35.08
C ALA A 37 5.48 -10.08 35.21
N LYS A 38 6.55 -10.88 35.36
CA LYS A 38 7.93 -10.39 35.38
C LYS A 38 8.29 -9.72 34.06
N CYS A 39 7.99 -10.38 32.93
CA CYS A 39 8.21 -9.83 31.59
C CYS A 39 7.46 -8.51 31.41
N ALA A 40 6.18 -8.46 31.78
CA ALA A 40 5.36 -7.26 31.66
C ALA A 40 5.91 -6.09 32.48
N LYS A 41 6.37 -6.35 33.71
CA LYS A 41 6.98 -5.34 34.57
C LYS A 41 8.32 -4.84 34.01
N GLN A 42 9.17 -5.75 33.56
CA GLN A 42 10.50 -5.42 33.06
C GLN A 42 10.44 -4.55 31.80
N TYR A 43 9.63 -4.94 30.81
CA TYR A 43 9.55 -4.27 29.51
C TYR A 43 8.40 -3.26 29.39
N ARG A 44 7.70 -3.00 30.51
CA ARG A 44 6.54 -2.09 30.59
C ARG A 44 5.49 -2.46 29.54
N TYR A 45 5.13 -3.74 29.48
CA TYR A 45 4.04 -4.19 28.62
C TYR A 45 2.70 -3.93 29.28
N VAL A 46 1.67 -3.76 28.45
CA VAL A 46 0.33 -3.41 28.90
C VAL A 46 -0.63 -4.58 28.69
N ARG A 47 -1.66 -4.64 29.52
CA ARG A 47 -2.73 -5.63 29.36
C ARG A 47 -3.54 -5.26 28.11
N PRO A 48 -3.64 -6.13 27.09
CA PRO A 48 -4.49 -5.84 25.94
C PRO A 48 -5.97 -5.91 26.33
N THR A 49 -6.79 -5.08 25.68
CA THR A 49 -8.24 -5.11 25.83
C THR A 49 -8.83 -5.96 24.71
N ILE A 50 -9.36 -7.13 25.08
CA ILE A 50 -10.04 -8.03 24.15
C ILE A 50 -11.49 -7.56 24.01
N VAL A 51 -11.91 -7.28 22.79
CA VAL A 51 -13.27 -6.84 22.46
C VAL A 51 -14.01 -7.98 21.78
N SER A 52 -15.23 -8.27 22.25
CA SER A 52 -16.12 -9.21 21.58
C SER A 52 -16.75 -8.51 20.37
N SER A 53 -16.37 -8.95 19.18
CA SER A 53 -16.86 -8.45 17.90
C SER A 53 -16.92 -9.61 16.90
N PRO A 54 -17.92 -9.65 16.00
CA PRO A 54 -17.95 -10.64 14.92
C PRO A 54 -16.79 -10.47 13.93
N LYS A 55 -16.32 -9.22 13.76
CA LYS A 55 -15.20 -8.87 12.88
C LYS A 55 -13.95 -8.57 13.70
N ALA A 56 -12.85 -9.17 13.29
CA ALA A 56 -11.53 -8.90 13.86
C ALA A 56 -11.09 -7.45 13.55
N PHE A 57 -10.40 -6.84 14.50
CA PHE A 57 -9.75 -5.56 14.35
C PHE A 57 -8.58 -5.49 15.33
N ILE A 58 -7.62 -4.61 15.05
CA ILE A 58 -6.45 -4.40 15.89
C ILE A 58 -6.18 -2.90 15.95
N GLU A 59 -6.13 -2.35 17.15
CA GLU A 59 -5.83 -0.95 17.43
C GLU A 59 -4.69 -0.91 18.44
N THR A 60 -3.59 -0.25 18.07
CA THR A 60 -2.39 -0.17 18.90
C THR A 60 -1.85 1.25 18.95
N VAL A 61 -1.49 1.68 20.15
CA VAL A 61 -0.76 2.94 20.39
C VAL A 61 0.61 2.59 20.94
N GLY A 62 1.65 3.15 20.34
CA GLY A 62 3.03 3.01 20.75
C GLY A 62 3.57 1.59 20.61
N LEU A 63 3.20 0.88 19.53
CA LEU A 63 3.62 -0.49 19.24
C LEU A 63 5.15 -0.59 19.09
N ARG A 64 5.74 -1.60 19.75
CA ARG A 64 7.17 -1.90 19.79
C ARG A 64 7.43 -3.33 19.36
N HIS A 65 8.66 -3.61 18.94
CA HIS A 65 9.09 -4.96 18.61
C HIS A 65 9.74 -5.65 19.83
N PRO A 66 9.13 -6.70 20.40
CA PRO A 66 9.54 -7.25 21.70
C PRO A 66 10.97 -7.81 21.70
N LEU A 67 11.42 -8.40 20.59
CA LEU A 67 12.79 -8.93 20.47
C LEU A 67 13.86 -7.89 20.14
N ILE A 68 13.48 -6.75 19.54
CA ILE A 68 14.45 -5.71 19.18
C ILE A 68 14.66 -4.81 20.39
N GLU A 69 13.57 -4.43 21.07
CA GLU A 69 13.67 -3.61 22.28
C GLU A 69 14.39 -4.34 23.42
N SER A 70 14.26 -5.67 23.53
CA SER A 70 14.93 -6.43 24.59
C SER A 70 16.45 -6.51 24.43
N ARG A 71 16.98 -6.26 23.22
CA ARG A 71 18.42 -6.34 22.93
C ARG A 71 19.12 -5.00 23.10
N GLU A 72 18.41 -3.89 22.87
CA GLU A 72 18.93 -2.51 22.89
C GLU A 72 20.20 -2.27 22.03
N GLU A 73 20.60 -3.22 21.17
CA GLU A 73 21.85 -3.19 20.39
C GLU A 73 21.96 -1.99 19.44
N ASN A 74 20.82 -1.50 18.94
CA ASN A 74 20.76 -0.42 17.93
C ASN A 74 20.01 0.82 18.45
N GLY A 75 20.03 1.04 19.76
CA GLY A 75 19.35 2.15 20.42
C GLY A 75 17.88 1.87 20.75
N ILE A 76 17.17 2.93 21.13
CA ILE A 76 15.76 2.86 21.57
C ILE A 76 14.87 2.59 20.35
N PHE A 77 14.03 1.55 20.44
CA PHE A 77 13.04 1.27 19.41
C PHE A 77 12.01 2.40 19.31
N VAL A 78 11.76 2.90 18.10
CA VAL A 78 10.77 3.98 17.87
C VAL A 78 9.37 3.37 17.81
N PRO A 79 8.48 3.71 18.76
CA PRO A 79 7.14 3.13 18.81
C PRO A 79 6.23 3.74 17.74
N ASN A 80 5.27 2.97 17.22
CA ASN A 80 4.36 3.41 16.16
C ASN A 80 2.90 3.07 16.46
N ASP A 81 1.98 3.91 16.01
CA ASP A 81 0.55 3.72 16.18
C ASP A 81 -0.02 3.09 14.92
N LEU A 82 -0.97 2.16 15.08
CA LEU A 82 -1.53 1.41 13.96
C LEU A 82 -2.93 0.90 14.26
N PHE A 83 -3.79 0.97 13.23
CA PHE A 83 -5.13 0.41 13.23
C PHE A 83 -5.36 -0.49 12.00
N LEU A 84 -6.06 -1.61 12.19
CA LEU A 84 -6.54 -2.48 11.12
C LEU A 84 -7.93 -3.00 11.47
N GLY A 85 -8.81 -3.13 10.49
CA GLY A 85 -10.17 -3.59 10.63
C GLY A 85 -11.18 -2.43 10.62
N SER A 86 -12.34 -2.69 11.22
CA SER A 86 -13.45 -1.72 11.32
C SER A 86 -13.96 -1.73 12.76
N VAL A 87 -14.20 -0.54 13.32
CA VAL A 87 -14.76 -0.36 14.66
C VAL A 87 -15.80 0.75 14.64
N ASP A 88 -16.80 0.66 15.52
CA ASP A 88 -17.83 1.70 15.63
C ASP A 88 -17.26 3.00 16.23
N GLN A 89 -16.29 2.88 17.14
CA GLN A 89 -15.62 4.01 17.78
C GLN A 89 -14.15 3.70 18.01
N HIS A 90 -13.28 4.63 17.65
CA HIS A 90 -11.87 4.59 17.98
C HIS A 90 -11.67 5.03 19.43
N THR A 91 -10.68 4.43 20.10
CA THR A 91 -10.25 4.92 21.43
C THR A 91 -9.18 5.98 21.31
N TYR A 92 -8.53 6.07 20.15
CA TYR A 92 -7.48 7.02 19.86
C TYR A 92 -7.57 7.41 18.38
N GLU A 93 -7.90 8.68 18.11
CA GLU A 93 -8.20 9.16 16.75
C GLU A 93 -6.99 9.80 16.05
N GLU A 94 -5.90 10.06 16.77
CA GLU A 94 -4.75 10.81 16.26
C GLU A 94 -3.61 9.91 15.78
N HIS A 95 -3.81 9.15 14.71
CA HIS A 95 -2.71 8.43 14.08
C HIS A 95 -2.83 8.26 12.55
N PRO A 96 -1.71 8.08 11.83
CA PRO A 96 -1.65 8.12 10.36
C PRO A 96 -2.57 7.12 9.65
N THR A 97 -2.89 6.00 10.30
CA THR A 97 -3.71 4.95 9.71
C THR A 97 -5.20 5.32 9.59
N ILE A 98 -5.74 6.13 10.51
CA ILE A 98 -7.17 6.55 10.51
C ILE A 98 -7.36 7.84 9.70
N GLU A 99 -6.34 8.69 9.57
CA GLU A 99 -6.38 9.86 8.68
C GLU A 99 -6.77 9.48 7.24
N GLY A 100 -6.45 8.25 6.81
CA GLY A 100 -6.77 7.75 5.48
C GLY A 100 -8.18 7.16 5.33
N SER A 101 -8.75 6.55 6.39
CA SER A 101 -10.05 5.89 6.38
C SER A 101 -10.45 5.40 7.79
N GLU A 102 -11.75 5.38 8.11
CA GLU A 102 -12.28 4.79 9.34
C GLU A 102 -12.31 3.25 9.31
N ASP A 103 -12.46 2.65 8.12
CA ASP A 103 -12.30 1.19 7.91
C ASP A 103 -10.99 0.94 7.16
N VAL A 104 -10.06 0.24 7.80
CA VAL A 104 -8.71 0.03 7.28
C VAL A 104 -8.45 -1.46 7.15
N LYS A 105 -8.79 -2.04 6.00
CA LYS A 105 -8.52 -3.45 5.71
C LYS A 105 -7.08 -3.70 5.25
N GLY A 106 -6.46 -2.70 4.63
CA GLY A 106 -5.13 -2.84 4.04
C GLY A 106 -4.20 -1.71 4.39
N VAL A 107 -2.95 -2.03 4.71
CA VAL A 107 -1.85 -1.06 4.79
C VAL A 107 -0.79 -1.42 3.77
N LEU A 108 -0.49 -0.50 2.85
CA LEU A 108 0.70 -0.57 2.02
C LEU A 108 1.81 0.25 2.68
N LEU A 109 2.80 -0.46 3.21
CA LEU A 109 3.90 0.11 3.97
C LEU A 109 5.13 0.32 3.08
N TYR A 110 5.38 1.57 2.72
CA TYR A 110 6.49 2.01 1.90
C TYR A 110 7.72 2.42 2.73
N GLY A 111 8.85 2.51 2.04
CA GLY A 111 10.11 2.99 2.58
C GLY A 111 11.28 2.18 2.07
N ILE A 112 12.49 2.68 2.29
CA ILE A 112 13.72 1.98 1.88
C ILE A 112 13.99 0.73 2.71
N ASN A 113 14.89 -0.10 2.22
CA ASN A 113 15.42 -1.19 3.01
C ASN A 113 16.13 -0.62 4.25
N SER A 114 16.00 -1.32 5.38
CA SER A 114 16.48 -0.87 6.69
C SER A 114 15.73 0.30 7.36
N SER A 115 14.63 0.81 6.78
CA SER A 115 13.78 1.80 7.47
C SER A 115 12.99 1.23 8.66
N GLY A 116 12.84 -0.10 8.71
CA GLY A 116 12.12 -0.80 9.78
C GLY A 116 10.76 -1.38 9.37
N LYS A 117 10.41 -1.40 8.07
CA LYS A 117 9.12 -1.92 7.57
C LYS A 117 8.81 -3.32 8.09
N SER A 118 9.73 -4.26 7.88
CA SER A 118 9.60 -5.65 8.31
C SER A 118 9.52 -5.76 9.84
N SER A 119 10.22 -4.89 10.57
CA SER A 119 10.15 -4.85 12.04
C SER A 119 8.78 -4.38 12.51
N LEU A 120 8.23 -3.30 11.96
CA LEU A 120 6.89 -2.82 12.31
C LEU A 120 5.82 -3.89 12.01
N MET A 121 5.86 -4.46 10.81
CA MET A 121 4.96 -5.54 10.39
C MET A 121 5.06 -6.78 11.29
N LYS A 122 6.27 -7.20 11.69
CA LYS A 122 6.44 -8.32 12.63
C LYS A 122 5.97 -7.96 14.04
N SER A 123 6.09 -6.70 14.45
CA SER A 123 5.64 -6.23 15.78
C SER A 123 4.15 -6.42 15.98
N ILE A 124 3.33 -6.13 14.96
CA ILE A 124 1.88 -6.32 15.05
C ILE A 124 1.53 -7.81 15.14
N GLY A 125 2.15 -8.66 14.32
CA GLY A 125 1.93 -10.10 14.34
C GLY A 125 2.31 -10.74 15.67
N LEU A 126 3.49 -10.38 16.21
CA LEU A 126 3.93 -10.84 17.53
C LEU A 126 2.99 -10.37 18.64
N SER A 127 2.54 -9.12 18.60
CA SER A 127 1.63 -8.56 19.63
C SER A 127 0.27 -9.26 19.63
N VAL A 128 -0.27 -9.59 18.46
CA VAL A 128 -1.51 -10.37 18.32
C VAL A 128 -1.34 -11.77 18.91
N VAL A 129 -0.23 -12.46 18.58
CA VAL A 129 0.06 -13.80 19.13
C VAL A 129 0.22 -13.74 20.66
N MET A 130 0.93 -12.73 21.17
CA MET A 130 1.09 -12.52 22.61
C MET A 130 -0.27 -12.27 23.28
N ALA A 131 -1.09 -11.37 22.72
CA ALA A 131 -2.39 -11.03 23.28
C ALA A 131 -3.35 -12.24 23.31
N GLN A 132 -3.46 -12.98 22.20
CA GLN A 132 -4.30 -14.20 22.13
C GLN A 132 -3.73 -15.35 22.97
N GLY A 133 -2.43 -15.37 23.23
CA GLY A 133 -1.78 -16.27 24.18
C GLY A 133 -2.00 -15.91 25.66
N GLY A 134 -2.68 -14.80 25.95
CA GLY A 134 -2.95 -14.33 27.31
C GLY A 134 -1.82 -13.52 27.94
N PHE A 135 -0.87 -13.05 27.15
CA PHE A 135 0.26 -12.24 27.61
C PHE A 135 0.02 -10.73 27.46
N PHE A 136 0.74 -9.95 28.25
CA PHE A 136 0.84 -8.49 28.09
C PHE A 136 1.65 -8.17 26.84
N VAL A 137 1.37 -7.03 26.20
CA VAL A 137 1.87 -6.70 24.85
C VAL A 137 2.81 -5.47 24.83
N PRO A 138 3.75 -5.42 23.86
CA PRO A 138 4.77 -4.37 23.74
C PRO A 138 4.23 -3.08 23.13
N CYS A 139 3.28 -2.42 23.79
CA CYS A 139 2.70 -1.16 23.34
C CYS A 139 2.33 -0.27 24.54
N ALA A 140 1.87 0.95 24.29
CA ALA A 140 1.25 1.81 25.30
C ALA A 140 -0.25 1.46 25.48
N MET A 141 -0.91 1.03 24.42
CA MET A 141 -2.30 0.55 24.44
C MET A 141 -2.50 -0.47 23.32
N MET A 142 -3.27 -1.53 23.59
CA MET A 142 -3.80 -2.41 22.55
C MET A 142 -5.26 -2.73 22.84
N ARG A 143 -6.11 -2.55 21.83
CA ARG A 143 -7.50 -3.01 21.80
C ARG A 143 -7.68 -3.85 20.55
N PHE A 144 -8.24 -5.04 20.67
CA PHE A 144 -8.38 -5.90 19.51
C PHE A 144 -9.55 -6.88 19.67
N ALA A 145 -10.12 -7.26 18.53
CA ALA A 145 -10.96 -8.44 18.41
C ALA A 145 -10.11 -9.57 17.80
N PRO A 146 -10.16 -10.81 18.34
CA PRO A 146 -9.27 -11.89 17.93
C PRO A 146 -9.32 -12.20 16.43
N VAL A 147 -8.16 -12.49 15.87
CA VAL A 147 -8.01 -13.04 14.52
C VAL A 147 -8.08 -14.56 14.57
N ASP A 148 -8.67 -15.17 13.55
CA ASP A 148 -8.74 -16.64 13.44
C ASP A 148 -7.41 -17.23 12.96
N LYS A 149 -6.69 -16.50 12.10
CA LYS A 149 -5.47 -16.93 11.44
C LYS A 149 -4.51 -15.75 11.27
N LEU A 150 -3.23 -16.02 11.49
CA LEU A 150 -2.12 -15.17 11.08
C LEU A 150 -1.38 -15.85 9.94
N LEU A 151 -1.41 -15.26 8.75
CA LEU A 151 -0.74 -15.79 7.55
C LEU A 151 0.39 -14.85 7.15
N THR A 152 1.54 -15.42 6.76
CA THR A 152 2.72 -14.60 6.44
C THR A 152 3.33 -15.01 5.12
N ARG A 153 3.68 -14.02 4.29
CA ARG A 153 4.62 -14.15 3.19
C ARG A 153 5.83 -13.26 3.52
N ILE A 154 6.81 -13.82 4.21
CA ILE A 154 8.04 -13.11 4.60
C ILE A 154 9.20 -13.91 4.05
N VAL A 155 10.10 -13.25 3.32
CA VAL A 155 11.26 -13.90 2.71
C VAL A 155 12.09 -14.58 3.81
N SER A 156 12.10 -15.91 3.82
CA SER A 156 12.99 -16.72 4.65
C SER A 156 14.12 -17.29 3.79
N LYS A 157 15.30 -17.45 4.38
CA LYS A 157 16.45 -18.09 3.71
C LYS A 157 16.30 -19.61 3.58
N ASP A 158 15.26 -20.19 4.20
CA ASP A 158 15.08 -21.64 4.24
C ASP A 158 14.35 -22.16 3.01
N ASN A 159 15.12 -22.85 2.16
CA ASN A 159 14.62 -23.45 0.93
C ASN A 159 14.24 -24.92 1.17
N LEU A 160 13.01 -25.17 1.64
CA LEU A 160 12.44 -26.52 1.78
C LEU A 160 12.07 -27.15 0.43
N TYR A 161 11.90 -26.34 -0.61
CA TYR A 161 11.42 -26.76 -1.93
C TYR A 161 12.55 -26.90 -2.94
N LYS A 162 13.31 -27.99 -2.85
CA LYS A 162 14.33 -28.33 -3.87
C LYS A 162 13.64 -28.56 -5.23
N GLY A 163 13.82 -27.63 -6.17
CA GLY A 163 13.43 -27.79 -7.58
C GLY A 163 12.43 -26.77 -8.15
N LEU A 164 11.88 -25.86 -7.33
CA LEU A 164 11.03 -24.76 -7.83
C LEU A 164 11.82 -23.45 -7.90
N SER A 165 11.45 -22.57 -8.85
CA SER A 165 11.97 -21.20 -8.85
C SER A 165 11.46 -20.42 -7.64
N THR A 166 12.21 -19.45 -7.15
CA THR A 166 11.80 -18.59 -6.03
C THR A 166 10.41 -18.02 -6.29
N PHE A 167 10.19 -17.44 -7.49
CA PHE A 167 8.91 -16.88 -7.89
C PHE A 167 7.75 -17.90 -7.86
N ALA A 168 7.97 -19.14 -8.33
CA ALA A 168 6.94 -20.17 -8.27
C ALA A 168 6.54 -20.51 -6.82
N VAL A 169 7.51 -20.54 -5.91
CA VAL A 169 7.23 -20.71 -4.47
C VAL A 169 6.41 -19.54 -3.94
N GLU A 170 6.74 -18.29 -4.31
CA GLU A 170 5.96 -17.11 -3.88
C GLU A 170 4.50 -17.19 -4.36
N MET A 171 4.27 -17.61 -5.61
CA MET A 171 2.92 -17.74 -6.16
C MET A 171 2.13 -18.85 -5.47
N LEU A 172 2.77 -19.96 -5.11
CA LEU A 172 2.14 -21.04 -4.33
C LEU A 172 1.79 -20.60 -2.92
N GLU A 173 2.65 -19.83 -2.26
CA GLU A 173 2.39 -19.25 -0.95
C GLU A 173 1.23 -18.25 -1.00
N LEU A 174 1.20 -17.37 -2.00
CA LEU A 174 0.11 -16.42 -2.21
C LEU A 174 -1.22 -17.14 -2.49
N ARG A 175 -1.21 -18.20 -3.30
CA ARG A 175 -2.38 -19.07 -3.51
C ARG A 175 -2.86 -19.70 -2.20
N ASN A 176 -1.93 -20.18 -1.37
CA ASN A 176 -2.27 -20.76 -0.06
C ASN A 176 -2.86 -19.73 0.89
N ILE A 177 -2.40 -18.48 0.83
CA ILE A 177 -3.02 -17.36 1.57
C ILE A 177 -4.47 -17.18 1.13
N PHE A 178 -4.73 -17.03 -0.17
CA PHE A 178 -6.10 -16.83 -0.67
C PHE A 178 -7.06 -17.96 -0.32
N ASN A 179 -6.59 -19.22 -0.38
CA ASN A 179 -7.43 -20.38 -0.06
C ASN A 179 -7.79 -20.49 1.43
N ARG A 180 -7.09 -19.78 2.31
CA ARG A 180 -7.24 -19.89 3.78
C ARG A 180 -7.73 -18.61 4.42
N ALA A 181 -7.58 -17.48 3.76
CA ALA A 181 -7.96 -16.17 4.25
C ALA A 181 -9.48 -16.08 4.44
N THR A 182 -9.89 -15.48 5.55
CA THR A 182 -11.26 -15.12 5.91
C THR A 182 -11.31 -13.64 6.26
N GLU A 183 -12.49 -13.07 6.50
CA GLU A 183 -12.63 -11.69 6.98
C GLU A 183 -11.93 -11.45 8.34
N ASN A 184 -11.65 -12.51 9.11
CA ASN A 184 -11.01 -12.46 10.43
C ASN A 184 -9.52 -12.87 10.40
N THR A 185 -8.93 -12.97 9.21
CA THR A 185 -7.51 -13.30 9.03
C THR A 185 -6.66 -12.03 8.97
N LEU A 186 -5.50 -12.05 9.64
CA LEU A 186 -4.42 -11.08 9.45
C LEU A 186 -3.34 -11.64 8.52
N ILE A 187 -3.05 -10.94 7.42
CA ILE A 187 -2.00 -11.29 6.47
C ILE A 187 -0.84 -10.30 6.57
N LEU A 188 0.39 -10.80 6.71
CA LEU A 188 1.62 -9.99 6.72
C LEU A 188 2.50 -10.37 5.53
N GLY A 189 2.73 -9.44 4.61
CA GLY A 189 3.52 -9.65 3.40
C GLY A 189 4.73 -8.72 3.34
N ASP A 190 5.91 -9.28 3.05
CA ASP A 190 7.15 -8.52 2.84
C ASP A 190 7.64 -8.75 1.42
N GLU A 191 7.73 -7.68 0.64
CA GLU A 191 8.29 -7.67 -0.73
C GLU A 191 7.73 -8.77 -1.64
N ILE A 192 6.40 -8.90 -1.65
CA ILE A 192 5.70 -9.85 -2.52
C ILE A 192 6.11 -9.60 -3.99
N SER A 193 6.43 -10.66 -4.72
CA SER A 193 6.83 -10.64 -6.14
C SER A 193 8.13 -9.90 -6.44
N HIS A 194 9.07 -9.81 -5.50
CA HIS A 194 10.38 -9.19 -5.75
C HIS A 194 11.21 -9.91 -6.82
N GLY A 195 10.96 -11.20 -7.06
CA GLY A 195 11.72 -12.01 -8.02
C GLY A 195 11.34 -11.87 -9.50
N THR A 196 10.46 -10.93 -9.87
CA THR A 196 9.95 -10.77 -11.25
C THR A 196 10.10 -9.32 -11.75
N GLU A 197 9.88 -9.10 -13.03
CA GLU A 197 9.85 -7.79 -13.66
C GLU A 197 8.81 -6.85 -13.04
N THR A 198 9.14 -5.56 -12.96
CA THR A 198 8.35 -4.57 -12.21
C THR A 198 6.90 -4.48 -12.65
N GLU A 199 6.61 -4.60 -13.95
CA GLU A 199 5.24 -4.53 -14.47
C GLU A 199 4.38 -5.71 -13.97
N SER A 200 4.91 -6.94 -14.06
CA SER A 200 4.24 -8.12 -13.51
C SER A 200 4.13 -8.07 -12.00
N ALA A 201 5.17 -7.60 -11.30
CA ALA A 201 5.14 -7.42 -9.86
C ALA A 201 4.01 -6.45 -9.43
N LEU A 202 3.89 -5.31 -10.11
CA LEU A 202 2.81 -4.35 -9.88
C LEU A 202 1.43 -4.97 -10.12
N ALA A 203 1.24 -5.65 -11.25
CA ALA A 203 -0.04 -6.28 -11.59
C ALA A 203 -0.43 -7.38 -10.60
N ILE A 204 0.51 -8.22 -10.19
CA ILE A 204 0.29 -9.32 -9.24
C ILE A 204 -0.04 -8.77 -7.85
N VAL A 205 0.75 -7.81 -7.35
CA VAL A 205 0.53 -7.24 -6.01
C VAL A 205 -0.77 -6.45 -5.97
N ALA A 206 -1.07 -5.65 -6.99
CA ALA A 206 -2.36 -4.95 -7.08
C ALA A 206 -3.53 -5.93 -7.11
N SER A 207 -3.44 -7.00 -7.91
CA SER A 207 -4.49 -8.03 -7.96
C SER A 207 -4.65 -8.76 -6.61
N ALA A 208 -3.55 -9.05 -5.92
CA ALA A 208 -3.56 -9.67 -4.60
C ALA A 208 -4.24 -8.78 -3.56
N ILE A 209 -3.92 -7.49 -3.58
CA ILE A 209 -4.54 -6.47 -2.73
C ILE A 209 -6.06 -6.43 -2.94
N LEU A 210 -6.50 -6.34 -4.20
CA LEU A 210 -7.93 -6.32 -4.54
C LEU A 210 -8.62 -7.63 -4.13
N LYS A 211 -7.94 -8.77 -4.27
CA LYS A 211 -8.50 -10.06 -3.86
C LYS A 211 -8.67 -10.15 -2.35
N LEU A 212 -7.70 -9.71 -1.56
CA LEU A 212 -7.82 -9.67 -0.09
C LEU A 212 -8.88 -8.68 0.36
N ARG A 213 -9.02 -7.55 -0.34
CA ARG A 213 -10.12 -6.60 -0.13
C ARG A 213 -11.48 -7.25 -0.37
N GLU A 214 -11.64 -8.02 -1.44
CA GLU A 214 -12.88 -8.77 -1.74
C GLU A 214 -13.21 -9.80 -0.64
N ILE A 215 -12.19 -10.48 -0.11
CA ILE A 215 -12.34 -11.44 1.01
C ILE A 215 -12.68 -10.70 2.33
N GLY A 216 -12.30 -9.43 2.45
CA GLY A 216 -12.49 -8.61 3.66
C GLY A 216 -11.43 -8.84 4.74
N SER A 217 -10.31 -9.50 4.41
CA SER A 217 -9.23 -9.77 5.35
C SER A 217 -8.43 -8.52 5.70
N MET A 218 -7.78 -8.54 6.87
CA MET A 218 -6.81 -7.51 7.26
C MET A 218 -5.43 -7.84 6.71
N PHE A 219 -4.72 -6.87 6.14
CA PHE A 219 -3.36 -7.09 5.66
C PHE A 219 -2.42 -5.90 5.81
N ILE A 220 -1.13 -6.20 5.99
CA ILE A 220 -0.03 -5.23 5.85
C ILE A 220 0.95 -5.78 4.83
N PHE A 221 1.17 -5.03 3.76
CA PHE A 221 2.18 -5.33 2.75
C PHE A 221 3.29 -4.29 2.77
N ALA A 222 4.49 -4.71 3.20
CA ALA A 222 5.70 -3.92 3.03
C ALA A 222 6.17 -4.01 1.57
N THR A 223 6.35 -2.86 0.92
CA THR A 223 6.64 -2.80 -0.51
C THR A 223 7.57 -1.64 -0.87
N HIS A 224 8.35 -1.83 -1.94
CA HIS A 224 9.13 -0.78 -2.61
C HIS A 224 8.48 -0.34 -3.94
N LEU A 225 7.33 -0.93 -4.31
CA LEU A 225 6.62 -0.65 -5.55
C LEU A 225 5.80 0.64 -5.44
N HIS A 226 6.47 1.79 -5.46
CA HIS A 226 5.82 3.10 -5.33
C HIS A 226 4.73 3.35 -6.38
N GLN A 227 4.82 2.74 -7.57
CA GLN A 227 3.81 2.88 -8.61
C GLN A 227 2.44 2.29 -8.23
N LEU A 228 2.35 1.45 -7.20
CA LEU A 228 1.06 0.97 -6.67
C LEU A 228 0.15 2.13 -6.23
N SER A 229 0.73 3.24 -5.71
CA SER A 229 -0.06 4.39 -5.26
C SER A 229 -0.69 5.18 -6.40
N SER A 230 -0.20 5.00 -7.64
CA SER A 230 -0.74 5.64 -8.84
C SER A 230 -1.78 4.78 -9.58
N LEU A 231 -1.97 3.52 -9.20
CA LEU A 231 -2.95 2.65 -9.85
C LEU A 231 -4.37 3.06 -9.45
N ALA A 232 -5.24 3.25 -10.44
CA ALA A 232 -6.60 3.72 -10.24
C ALA A 232 -7.43 2.75 -9.37
N GLU A 233 -7.17 1.45 -9.47
CA GLU A 233 -7.80 0.41 -8.67
C GLU A 233 -7.45 0.53 -7.19
N ILE A 234 -6.20 0.89 -6.88
CA ILE A 234 -5.73 1.10 -5.51
C ILE A 234 -6.27 2.43 -4.96
N GLN A 235 -6.23 3.51 -5.74
CA GLN A 235 -6.75 4.81 -5.33
C GLN A 235 -8.25 4.81 -5.05
N LYS A 236 -9.02 3.96 -5.75
CA LYS A 236 -10.47 3.79 -5.51
C LYS A 236 -10.79 2.97 -4.26
N ALA A 237 -9.83 2.20 -3.75
CA ALA A 237 -10.02 1.35 -2.58
C ALA A 237 -9.73 2.13 -1.30
N LYS A 238 -10.76 2.83 -0.80
CA LYS A 238 -10.66 3.70 0.40
C LYS A 238 -10.23 2.93 1.66
N GLU A 239 -10.50 1.63 1.73
CA GLU A 239 -10.16 0.78 2.86
C GLU A 239 -8.66 0.40 2.90
N ILE A 240 -7.88 0.89 1.93
CA ILE A 240 -6.46 0.63 1.78
C ILE A 240 -5.70 1.94 1.96
N VAL A 241 -4.90 2.01 3.01
CA VAL A 241 -4.12 3.20 3.33
C VAL A 241 -2.67 3.01 2.93
N LEU A 242 -2.08 4.09 2.43
CA LEU A 242 -0.67 4.15 2.03
C LEU A 242 0.09 4.82 3.17
N LEU A 243 1.07 4.12 3.74
CA LEU A 243 1.89 4.65 4.82
C LEU A 243 3.37 4.44 4.50
N HIS A 244 4.25 5.25 5.07
CA HIS A 244 5.69 5.06 4.96
C HIS A 244 6.38 5.31 6.30
N LEU A 245 7.54 4.69 6.48
CA LEU A 245 8.45 5.05 7.57
C LEU A 245 9.34 6.19 7.10
N GLY A 246 9.33 7.29 7.84
CA GLY A 246 10.05 8.50 7.48
C GLY A 246 11.57 8.30 7.50
N VAL A 247 12.17 8.78 6.43
CA VAL A 247 13.61 8.92 6.25
C VAL A 247 13.81 10.29 5.62
N TYR A 248 14.84 11.01 6.01
CA TYR A 248 15.20 12.27 5.37
C TYR A 248 16.69 12.52 5.45
N TYR A 249 17.21 13.29 4.51
CA TYR A 249 18.57 13.77 4.54
C TYR A 249 18.66 15.05 5.36
N ASP A 250 19.51 15.08 6.38
CA ASP A 250 19.82 16.29 7.11
C ASP A 250 21.07 16.94 6.50
N GLU A 251 20.89 18.07 5.81
CA GLU A 251 21.97 18.81 5.17
C GLU A 251 22.94 19.42 6.17
N ALA A 252 22.50 19.75 7.38
CA ALA A 252 23.35 20.40 8.37
C ALA A 252 24.35 19.40 8.99
N SER A 253 23.93 18.15 9.18
CA SER A 253 24.79 17.08 9.72
C SER A 253 25.36 16.15 8.66
N ASP A 254 25.01 16.38 7.39
CA ASP A 254 25.40 15.60 6.21
C ASP A 254 25.12 14.09 6.35
N LYS A 255 23.95 13.76 6.93
CA LYS A 255 23.59 12.39 7.29
C LYS A 255 22.15 12.05 6.91
N LEU A 256 21.94 10.77 6.63
CA LEU A 256 20.60 10.22 6.47
C LEU A 256 20.00 9.89 7.84
N VAL A 257 18.90 10.55 8.20
CA VAL A 257 18.19 10.36 9.45
C VAL A 257 16.99 9.45 9.23
N TYR A 258 16.91 8.39 10.02
CA TYR A 258 15.78 7.47 10.04
C TYR A 258 14.88 7.84 11.23
N ASP A 259 13.78 8.56 10.98
CA ASP A 259 12.84 8.88 12.05
C ASP A 259 12.08 7.63 12.52
N ARG A 260 11.93 6.64 11.63
CA ARG A 260 11.20 5.37 11.87
C ARG A 260 9.79 5.58 12.43
N LYS A 261 9.20 6.75 12.17
CA LYS A 261 7.82 7.10 12.47
C LYS A 261 6.96 6.89 11.24
N LEU A 262 5.82 6.24 11.45
CA LEU A 262 4.82 6.01 10.44
C LEU A 262 4.19 7.34 10.04
N LYS A 263 4.06 7.58 8.73
CA LYS A 263 3.48 8.78 8.15
C LYS A 263 2.60 8.41 6.95
N SER A 264 1.61 9.25 6.69
CA SER A 264 0.67 9.08 5.58
C SER A 264 1.34 9.24 4.21
N GLY A 265 0.86 8.48 3.22
CA GLY A 265 1.38 8.45 1.84
C GLY A 265 2.52 7.46 1.61
N SER A 266 2.98 7.36 0.36
CA SER A 266 4.03 6.42 -0.06
C SER A 266 5.46 6.88 0.21
N GLY A 267 5.65 8.06 0.83
CA GLY A 267 6.95 8.68 1.03
C GLY A 267 7.62 9.17 -0.26
N SER A 268 8.83 9.71 -0.13
CA SER A 268 9.64 10.15 -1.27
C SER A 268 10.10 8.96 -2.12
N THR A 269 10.09 9.14 -3.44
CA THR A 269 10.70 8.16 -4.36
C THR A 269 12.21 8.37 -4.51
N LEU A 270 12.79 9.42 -3.89
CA LEU A 270 14.20 9.83 -4.00
C LEU A 270 15.14 9.15 -2.99
N TYR A 271 14.62 8.39 -2.02
CA TYR A 271 15.43 7.90 -0.91
C TYR A 271 16.67 7.07 -1.32
N GLY A 272 16.62 6.33 -2.42
CA GLY A 272 17.78 5.56 -2.89
C GLY A 272 18.95 6.44 -3.33
N LEU A 273 18.67 7.56 -3.97
CA LEU A 273 19.70 8.53 -4.38
C LEU A 273 20.13 9.42 -3.20
N GLU A 274 19.24 9.72 -2.27
CA GLU A 274 19.59 10.38 -1.00
C GLU A 274 20.51 9.49 -0.14
N PHE A 275 20.26 8.18 -0.10
CA PHE A 275 21.15 7.21 0.55
C PHE A 275 22.53 7.18 -0.13
N ALA A 276 22.57 7.12 -1.47
CA ALA A 276 23.84 7.21 -2.20
C ALA A 276 24.59 8.52 -1.94
N LYS A 277 23.87 9.65 -1.81
CA LYS A 277 24.43 10.96 -1.43
C LYS A 277 25.08 10.90 -0.04
N SER A 278 24.43 10.26 0.93
CA SER A 278 24.97 10.10 2.30
C SER A 278 26.23 9.23 2.40
N LEU A 279 26.53 8.46 1.36
CA LEU A 279 27.78 7.68 1.26
C LEU A 279 28.92 8.47 0.60
N HIS A 280 28.73 9.77 0.36
CA HIS A 280 29.66 10.64 -0.36
C HIS A 280 30.09 10.05 -1.71
N MET A 281 29.13 9.47 -2.44
CA MET A 281 29.35 9.03 -3.81
C MET A 281 29.74 10.24 -4.68
N ASP A 282 30.57 9.99 -5.69
CA ASP A 282 31.06 11.02 -6.62
C ASP A 282 29.93 11.91 -7.16
N GLU A 283 30.14 13.23 -7.14
CA GLU A 283 29.12 14.20 -7.55
C GLU A 283 28.70 14.03 -9.02
N THR A 284 29.63 13.65 -9.89
CA THR A 284 29.33 13.41 -11.31
C THR A 284 28.48 12.16 -11.49
N PHE A 285 28.74 11.11 -10.70
CA PHE A 285 27.90 9.92 -10.62
C PHE A 285 26.49 10.26 -10.13
N LEU A 286 26.35 10.99 -9.02
CA LEU A 286 25.05 11.37 -8.46
C LEU A 286 24.26 12.22 -9.45
N LYS A 287 24.89 13.23 -10.06
CA LYS A 287 24.25 14.09 -11.06
C LYS A 287 23.72 13.27 -12.24
N LYS A 288 24.53 12.33 -12.74
CA LYS A 288 24.13 11.43 -13.83
C LYS A 288 23.02 10.47 -13.41
N ALA A 289 23.05 9.96 -12.17
CA ALA A 289 22.00 9.10 -11.64
C ALA A 289 20.66 9.83 -11.54
N TYR A 290 20.64 11.09 -11.08
CA TYR A 290 19.45 11.94 -11.10
C TYR A 290 18.92 12.17 -12.51
N GLU A 291 19.81 12.46 -13.47
CA GLU A 291 19.43 12.68 -14.87
C GLU A 291 18.83 11.42 -15.51
N ILE A 292 19.49 10.26 -15.36
CA ILE A 292 18.99 8.98 -15.88
C ILE A 292 17.63 8.66 -15.25
N ARG A 293 17.48 8.85 -13.94
CA ARG A 293 16.22 8.59 -13.26
C ARG A 293 15.11 9.50 -13.79
N GLY A 294 15.37 10.80 -13.96
CA GLY A 294 14.40 11.74 -14.54
C GLY A 294 13.85 11.22 -15.86
N ARG A 295 14.74 10.78 -16.77
CA ARG A 295 14.33 10.17 -18.04
C ARG A 295 13.54 8.88 -17.88
N ILE A 296 13.84 8.04 -16.88
CA ILE A 296 13.09 6.79 -16.63
C ILE A 296 11.71 7.11 -16.07
N THR A 297 11.59 8.03 -15.11
CA THR A 297 10.29 8.46 -14.55
C THR A 297 9.43 9.14 -15.60
N ASP A 298 10.01 9.98 -16.45
CA ASP A 298 9.31 10.59 -17.58
C ASP A 298 8.87 9.49 -18.56
N LYS A 299 9.73 8.52 -18.86
CA LYS A 299 9.37 7.36 -19.70
C LYS A 299 8.35 6.41 -19.08
N THR A 300 8.29 6.27 -17.75
CA THR A 300 7.29 5.41 -17.07
C THR A 300 5.96 6.12 -16.88
N HIS A 301 5.97 7.46 -16.75
CA HIS A 301 4.78 8.28 -16.96
C HIS A 301 4.33 8.23 -18.43
N GLU A 302 5.25 8.29 -19.40
CA GLU A 302 4.94 8.12 -20.82
C GLU A 302 4.48 6.70 -21.16
N ALA A 303 5.00 5.66 -20.48
CA ALA A 303 4.65 4.25 -20.74
C ALA A 303 3.34 3.80 -20.08
N SER A 304 3.02 4.31 -18.89
CA SER A 304 1.67 4.19 -18.32
C SER A 304 0.64 5.04 -19.08
N MET A 305 1.09 6.07 -19.80
CA MET A 305 0.31 6.89 -20.73
C MET A 305 0.55 6.54 -22.21
N LEU A 306 1.03 5.33 -22.55
CA LEU A 306 1.11 4.85 -23.94
C LEU A 306 -0.28 4.52 -24.53
N LYS A 307 -1.26 5.39 -24.27
CA LYS A 307 -2.13 5.93 -25.33
C LYS A 307 -1.64 7.33 -25.66
N ARG A 308 -0.63 7.41 -26.54
CA ARG A 308 -0.07 8.62 -27.19
C ARG A 308 -0.76 9.93 -26.79
N GLU A 309 -0.17 10.72 -25.90
CA GLU A 309 -0.50 12.14 -25.78
C GLU A 309 0.16 12.94 -26.92
N LYS A 310 -0.30 12.72 -28.14
CA LYS A 310 0.13 13.50 -29.30
C LYS A 310 -0.37 14.94 -29.10
N LYS A 311 0.52 15.92 -29.03
CA LYS A 311 0.11 17.34 -28.94
C LYS A 311 -0.33 17.84 -30.32
N SER A 312 -1.29 18.76 -30.37
CA SER A 312 -1.69 19.41 -31.61
C SER A 312 -0.51 20.18 -32.22
N ARG A 313 -0.33 20.04 -33.54
CA ARG A 313 0.66 20.83 -34.31
C ARG A 313 0.37 22.34 -34.24
N TYR A 314 -0.88 22.72 -34.00
CA TYR A 314 -1.32 24.12 -33.98
C TYR A 314 -1.22 24.75 -32.59
N ASN A 315 -1.33 23.95 -31.51
CA ASN A 315 -1.24 24.45 -30.14
C ASN A 315 -0.70 23.37 -29.18
N ASN A 316 0.50 23.61 -28.62
CA ASN A 316 1.18 22.66 -27.74
C ASN A 316 0.52 22.46 -26.37
N LYS A 317 -0.48 23.28 -26.00
CA LYS A 317 -1.31 23.12 -24.79
C LYS A 317 -2.57 22.28 -25.04
N LEU A 318 -2.80 21.80 -26.26
CA LEU A 318 -3.92 20.94 -26.62
C LEU A 318 -3.43 19.51 -26.92
N PHE A 319 -3.92 18.55 -26.15
CA PHE A 319 -3.58 17.13 -26.27
C PHE A 319 -4.62 16.39 -27.10
N LEU A 320 -4.16 15.51 -28.00
CA LEU A 320 -4.98 14.63 -28.83
C LEU A 320 -5.10 13.27 -28.15
N THR A 321 -6.04 13.15 -27.21
CA THR A 321 -6.25 11.91 -26.46
C THR A 321 -7.53 11.21 -26.90
N LYS A 322 -8.64 11.94 -26.95
CA LYS A 322 -9.96 11.42 -27.28
C LYS A 322 -10.78 12.41 -28.10
N CYS A 323 -11.71 11.88 -28.89
CA CYS A 323 -12.68 12.62 -29.67
C CYS A 323 -13.64 13.36 -28.72
N ALA A 324 -13.82 14.65 -28.95
CA ALA A 324 -14.70 15.49 -28.13
C ALA A 324 -16.19 15.05 -28.16
N LEU A 325 -16.58 14.18 -29.10
CA LEU A 325 -17.96 13.73 -29.28
C LEU A 325 -18.21 12.26 -28.93
N CYS A 326 -17.20 11.38 -28.92
CA CYS A 326 -17.42 9.93 -28.76
C CYS A 326 -16.29 9.15 -28.08
N ASP A 327 -15.36 9.84 -27.43
CA ASP A 327 -14.26 9.24 -26.67
C ASP A 327 -13.26 8.34 -27.43
N GLU A 328 -13.42 8.17 -28.75
CA GLU A 328 -12.48 7.44 -29.62
C GLU A 328 -11.13 8.14 -29.73
N ALA A 329 -10.06 7.38 -30.00
CA ALA A 329 -8.71 7.95 -30.16
C ALA A 329 -8.63 8.89 -31.38
N VAL A 330 -7.81 9.95 -31.26
CA VAL A 330 -7.71 11.00 -32.27
C VAL A 330 -6.26 11.35 -32.59
N ASP A 331 -5.99 11.59 -33.88
CA ASP A 331 -4.68 11.97 -34.38
C ASP A 331 -4.61 13.40 -34.95
N GLU A 332 -5.75 14.09 -35.08
CA GLU A 332 -5.91 15.39 -35.73
C GLU A 332 -6.84 16.34 -34.96
N VAL A 333 -6.72 17.65 -35.20
CA VAL A 333 -7.64 18.65 -34.65
C VAL A 333 -8.43 19.31 -35.77
N HIS A 334 -9.66 19.68 -35.43
CA HIS A 334 -10.54 20.49 -36.25
C HIS A 334 -10.54 21.94 -35.76
N HIS A 335 -10.48 22.89 -36.69
CA HIS A 335 -10.69 24.31 -36.39
C HIS A 335 -12.18 24.64 -36.42
N ILE A 336 -12.74 25.14 -35.32
CA ILE A 336 -14.17 25.52 -35.24
C ILE A 336 -14.47 26.62 -36.24
N VAL A 337 -13.66 27.69 -36.21
CA VAL A 337 -13.64 28.71 -37.25
C VAL A 337 -12.45 28.41 -38.17
N PRO A 338 -12.68 28.15 -39.47
CA PRO A 338 -11.64 27.79 -40.42
C PRO A 338 -10.51 28.84 -40.48
N GLN A 339 -9.29 28.37 -40.73
CA GLN A 339 -8.10 29.24 -40.85
C GLN A 339 -8.23 30.28 -41.98
N SER A 340 -9.03 30.00 -43.02
CA SER A 340 -9.32 30.95 -44.11
C SER A 340 -10.02 32.23 -43.65
N ASN A 341 -10.60 32.23 -42.45
CA ASN A 341 -11.31 33.38 -41.90
C ASN A 341 -10.40 34.24 -41.00
N ALA A 342 -9.11 33.91 -40.90
CA ALA A 342 -8.14 34.73 -40.18
C ALA A 342 -7.68 35.92 -41.03
N ASP A 343 -7.37 37.04 -40.38
CA ASP A 343 -6.74 38.19 -41.02
C ASP A 343 -5.26 37.93 -41.38
N ASP A 344 -4.61 38.88 -42.05
CA ASP A 344 -3.18 38.79 -42.43
C ASP A 344 -2.24 38.60 -41.22
N GLY A 345 -2.72 38.92 -40.00
CA GLY A 345 -2.02 38.69 -38.73
C GLY A 345 -2.29 37.32 -38.09
N GLY A 346 -3.10 36.46 -38.72
CA GLY A 346 -3.45 35.14 -38.21
C GLY A 346 -4.48 35.16 -37.07
N SER A 347 -5.28 36.22 -36.96
CA SER A 347 -6.30 36.39 -35.92
C SER A 347 -7.71 36.26 -36.49
N ILE A 348 -8.60 35.66 -35.69
CA ILE A 348 -10.03 35.54 -35.95
C ILE A 348 -10.74 36.45 -34.95
N GLY A 349 -11.13 37.65 -35.41
CA GLY A 349 -11.69 38.69 -34.56
C GLY A 349 -10.69 39.19 -33.51
N HIS A 350 -10.81 38.72 -32.26
CA HIS A 350 -9.99 39.16 -31.13
C HIS A 350 -9.06 38.07 -30.57
N TYR A 351 -8.97 36.90 -31.21
CA TYR A 351 -8.11 35.79 -30.78
C TYR A 351 -7.38 35.13 -31.95
N GLY A 352 -6.21 34.54 -31.70
CA GLY A 352 -5.41 33.87 -32.74
C GLY A 352 -6.10 32.62 -33.32
N MET A 353 -5.93 32.35 -34.62
CA MET A 353 -6.56 31.22 -35.30
C MET A 353 -6.27 29.84 -34.68
N ASN A 354 -5.12 29.70 -33.99
CA ASN A 354 -4.71 28.47 -33.32
C ASN A 354 -4.95 28.50 -31.79
N HIS A 355 -5.82 29.40 -31.32
CA HIS A 355 -6.20 29.45 -29.91
C HIS A 355 -6.85 28.13 -29.46
N ARG A 356 -6.61 27.70 -28.21
CA ARG A 356 -7.06 26.40 -27.69
C ARG A 356 -8.56 26.18 -27.85
N TYR A 357 -9.37 27.23 -27.71
CA TYR A 357 -10.83 27.16 -27.83
C TYR A 357 -11.35 27.25 -29.27
N ASN A 358 -10.47 27.45 -30.27
CA ASN A 358 -10.82 27.31 -31.68
C ASN A 358 -10.45 25.92 -32.23
N LEU A 359 -9.91 25.02 -31.39
CA LEU A 359 -9.39 23.73 -31.80
C LEU A 359 -10.10 22.61 -31.05
N ILE A 360 -10.54 21.57 -31.77
CA ILE A 360 -11.24 20.43 -31.19
C ILE A 360 -10.65 19.12 -31.73
N PRO A 361 -10.23 18.18 -30.85
CA PRO A 361 -9.88 16.83 -31.27
C PRO A 361 -11.12 16.06 -31.74
N LEU A 362 -11.14 15.64 -33.02
CA LEU A 362 -12.22 14.83 -33.59
C LEU A 362 -11.66 13.57 -34.25
N CYS A 363 -12.31 12.42 -34.04
CA CYS A 363 -11.97 11.22 -34.80
C CYS A 363 -12.39 11.38 -36.27
N SER A 364 -11.81 10.58 -37.17
CA SER A 364 -12.03 10.73 -38.62
C SER A 364 -13.50 10.68 -39.04
N LYS A 365 -14.36 9.94 -38.31
CA LYS A 365 -15.81 9.91 -38.51
C LYS A 365 -16.44 11.28 -38.21
N HIS A 366 -16.22 11.81 -37.01
CA HIS A 366 -16.80 13.09 -36.60
C HIS A 366 -16.22 14.28 -37.36
N HIS A 367 -14.93 14.24 -37.69
CA HIS A 367 -14.30 15.25 -38.54
C HIS A 367 -15.00 15.33 -39.90
N ARG A 368 -15.31 14.18 -40.52
CA ARG A 368 -16.06 14.12 -41.78
C ARG A 368 -17.49 14.61 -41.62
N MET A 369 -18.19 14.23 -40.55
CA MET A 369 -19.56 14.68 -40.30
C MET A 369 -19.68 16.20 -40.14
N VAL A 370 -18.66 16.85 -39.56
CA VAL A 370 -18.60 18.32 -39.47
C VAL A 370 -18.37 18.93 -40.86
N HIS A 371 -17.44 18.40 -41.66
CA HIS A 371 -17.24 18.86 -43.05
C HIS A 371 -18.45 18.63 -43.95
N GLU A 372 -19.21 17.56 -43.74
CA GLU A 372 -20.46 17.25 -44.45
C GLU A 372 -21.67 18.06 -43.95
N GLY A 373 -21.49 18.92 -42.93
CA GLY A 373 -22.58 19.73 -42.36
C GLY A 373 -23.62 18.95 -41.54
N LYS A 374 -23.35 17.68 -41.25
CA LYS A 374 -24.21 16.82 -40.39
C LYS A 374 -24.07 17.16 -38.92
N ILE A 375 -22.93 17.73 -38.51
CA ILE A 375 -22.71 18.25 -37.16
C ILE A 375 -22.24 19.70 -37.28
N ALA A 376 -22.95 20.61 -36.62
CA ALA A 376 -22.52 22.00 -36.49
C ALA A 376 -21.94 22.22 -35.09
N ILE A 377 -20.70 22.68 -35.02
CA ILE A 377 -20.01 22.99 -33.77
C ILE A 377 -20.14 24.49 -33.49
N HIS A 378 -20.72 24.85 -32.34
CA HIS A 378 -20.99 26.24 -31.96
C HIS A 378 -19.92 26.85 -31.04
N GLY A 379 -18.98 26.03 -30.54
CA GLY A 379 -17.93 26.46 -29.63
C GLY A 379 -18.14 26.00 -28.20
N PHE A 380 -17.41 26.60 -27.26
CA PHE A 380 -17.47 26.25 -25.84
C PHE A 380 -18.39 27.21 -25.08
N VAL A 381 -19.27 26.66 -24.25
CA VAL A 381 -20.27 27.40 -23.46
C VAL A 381 -20.10 27.06 -21.98
N MET A 382 -20.23 28.05 -21.10
CA MET A 382 -20.14 27.84 -19.66
C MET A 382 -21.47 27.26 -19.13
N SER A 383 -21.40 26.20 -18.34
CA SER A 383 -22.53 25.58 -17.64
C SER A 383 -22.24 25.49 -16.13
N GLU A 384 -23.23 25.08 -15.33
CA GLU A 384 -23.07 24.88 -13.88
C GLU A 384 -21.97 23.85 -13.54
N ASP A 385 -21.70 22.90 -14.44
CA ASP A 385 -20.63 21.90 -14.34
C ASP A 385 -19.30 22.34 -14.98
N GLY A 386 -19.18 23.61 -15.39
CA GLY A 386 -18.02 24.18 -16.08
C GLY A 386 -18.16 24.31 -17.60
N LEU A 387 -17.04 24.53 -18.27
CA LEU A 387 -16.98 24.81 -19.71
C LEU A 387 -17.20 23.53 -20.55
N ARG A 388 -18.26 23.50 -21.37
CA ARG A 388 -18.62 22.35 -22.23
C ARG A 388 -18.66 22.73 -23.70
N LEU A 389 -18.42 21.76 -24.58
CA LEU A 389 -18.56 21.93 -26.02
C LEU A 389 -20.05 21.91 -26.42
N SER A 390 -20.50 22.92 -27.17
CA SER A 390 -21.84 23.00 -27.75
C SER A 390 -21.82 22.63 -29.23
N TYR A 391 -22.70 21.72 -29.63
CA TYR A 391 -22.87 21.28 -31.01
C TYR A 391 -24.32 20.84 -31.26
N SER A 392 -24.72 20.79 -32.53
CA SER A 392 -26.03 20.28 -32.96
C SER A 392 -25.87 19.29 -34.12
N GLU A 393 -26.59 18.18 -34.06
CA GLU A 393 -26.67 17.23 -35.17
C GLU A 393 -27.82 17.64 -36.10
N ASN A 394 -27.50 17.89 -37.36
CA ASN A 394 -28.49 18.11 -38.39
C ASN A 394 -28.98 16.74 -38.87
N ALA A 395 -30.17 16.35 -38.40
CA ALA A 395 -30.84 15.16 -38.93
C ALA A 395 -31.06 15.35 -40.44
N THR A 396 -30.35 14.59 -41.26
CA THR A 396 -30.75 14.38 -42.65
C THR A 396 -32.11 13.70 -42.62
N THR A 397 -33.15 14.47 -42.90
CA THR A 397 -34.43 13.98 -43.42
C THR A 397 -34.13 13.21 -44.70
N ASN A 398 -34.06 11.88 -44.62
CA ASN A 398 -34.24 11.04 -45.78
C ASN A 398 -35.75 10.89 -46.01
N SER A 399 -36.27 11.70 -46.92
CA SER A 399 -37.36 11.33 -47.82
C SER A 399 -36.85 10.33 -48.85
#